data_AF-A0A958C5D2-F1
#
_entry.id   AF-A0A958C5D2-F1
#
_cell.length_a   1.000
_cell.length_b   1.000
_cell.length_c   1.000
_cell.angle_alpha   90.00
_cell.angle_beta   90.00
_cell.angle_gamma   90.00
#
_symmetry.space_group_name_H-M   'P 1'
#
loop_
_entity.id
_entity.type
_entity.pdbx_description
1 polymer ?
#
loop_
_entity_poly.entity_id
_entity_poly.type
_entity_poly.pdbx_seq_one_letter_code
_entity_poly.pdbx_strand_id
1 'polypeptide(L)'
;HSGFDSITISQQGLREGIFYERFLAGQPHPVFANLREFSVLNLARNFEYNVVHSEHVTRLSLRLFDQLQAAHGLDPVYRELLWAAGILHDIGNHIDYYYHHHHSAYIISSSGLPGYTPREVGLVALLTRYHRKGSPKAGELEPLLNEEDQTA
;
A
#
# COMPACT_ATOMS: atom_id res chain seq x y z
N HIS A 1 17.29 23.09 -20.91
CA HIS A 1 18.62 22.48 -20.64
C HIS A 1 18.52 21.52 -19.46
N SER A 2 17.97 20.33 -19.70
CA SER A 2 18.18 19.13 -18.86
C SER A 2 17.77 17.84 -19.61
N GLY A 3 16.75 17.91 -20.49
CA GLY A 3 16.38 16.80 -21.38
C GLY A 3 15.82 15.56 -20.67
N PHE A 4 15.30 15.70 -19.45
CA PHE A 4 14.73 14.59 -18.70
C PHE A 4 13.24 14.41 -19.01
N ASP A 5 12.81 13.15 -19.12
CA ASP A 5 11.42 12.77 -19.39
C ASP A 5 10.55 12.74 -18.12
N SER A 6 11.15 12.63 -16.93
CA SER A 6 10.44 12.62 -15.65
C SER A 6 11.32 13.07 -14.47
N ILE A 7 10.66 13.46 -13.36
CA ILE A 7 11.30 13.86 -12.09
C ILE A 7 10.57 13.15 -10.95
N THR A 8 11.32 12.49 -10.08
CA THR A 8 10.80 11.90 -8.83
C THR A 8 11.20 12.78 -7.65
N ILE A 9 10.23 13.23 -6.87
CA ILE A 9 10.47 14.01 -5.65
C ILE A 9 10.64 13.04 -4.47
N SER A 10 11.84 13.03 -3.87
CA SER A 10 12.05 12.35 -2.60
C SER A 10 11.46 13.19 -1.47
N GLN A 11 10.63 12.57 -0.63
CA GLN A 11 10.16 13.18 0.62
C GLN A 11 11.19 13.06 1.76
N GLN A 12 12.29 12.32 1.52
CA GLN A 12 13.38 12.14 2.46
C GLN A 12 14.58 13.00 2.06
N GLY A 13 15.20 13.65 3.04
CA GLY A 13 16.35 14.52 2.85
C GLY A 13 17.48 14.20 3.82
N LEU A 14 18.25 15.24 4.17
CA LEU A 14 19.45 15.08 5.00
C LEU A 14 19.14 14.54 6.41
N ARG A 15 17.97 14.85 6.98
CA ARG A 15 17.58 14.39 8.32
C ARG A 15 17.45 12.88 8.36
N GLU A 16 16.76 12.31 7.39
CA GLU A 16 16.57 10.86 7.24
C GLU A 16 17.91 10.20 6.92
N GLY A 17 18.73 10.82 6.07
CA GLY A 17 20.10 10.37 5.78
C GLY A 17 20.97 10.23 7.05
N ILE A 18 20.98 11.24 7.92
CA ILE A 18 21.72 11.21 9.20
C ILE A 18 21.13 10.18 10.16
N PHE A 19 19.80 10.00 10.18
CA PHE A 19 19.16 8.95 10.97
C PHE A 19 19.63 7.56 10.51
N TYR A 20 19.59 7.31 9.20
CA TYR A 20 20.04 6.05 8.64
C TYR A 20 21.52 5.81 8.88
N GLU A 21 22.37 6.82 8.70
CA GLU A 21 23.79 6.72 9.02
C GLU A 21 24.01 6.40 10.50
N ARG A 22 23.29 7.06 11.43
CA ARG A 22 23.53 6.87 12.86
C ARG A 22 22.97 5.56 13.42
N PHE A 23 21.82 5.14 12.94
CA PHE A 23 21.08 4.01 13.54
C PHE A 23 21.16 2.73 12.72
N LEU A 24 21.46 2.83 11.43
CA LEU A 24 21.59 1.68 10.52
C LEU A 24 23.01 1.54 9.95
N ALA A 25 24.00 2.31 10.43
CA ALA A 25 25.41 2.09 10.12
C ALA A 25 25.84 0.66 10.46
N GLY A 26 26.56 0.04 9.53
CA GLY A 26 27.06 -1.33 9.67
C GLY A 26 26.05 -2.41 9.27
N GLN A 27 24.80 -2.06 8.94
CA GLN A 27 23.89 -3.01 8.31
C GLN A 27 24.32 -3.29 6.86
N PRO A 28 24.20 -4.55 6.39
CA PRO A 28 24.45 -4.86 4.98
C PRO A 28 23.48 -4.08 4.09
N HIS A 29 23.99 -3.57 2.97
CA HIS A 29 23.17 -2.87 1.99
C HIS A 29 22.62 -3.87 0.94
N PRO A 30 21.36 -3.71 0.48
CA PRO A 30 20.40 -2.71 0.93
C PRO A 30 19.89 -3.00 2.35
N VAL A 31 19.72 -1.94 3.15
CA VAL A 31 19.27 -2.06 4.56
C VAL A 31 17.91 -2.77 4.66
N PHE A 32 17.06 -2.59 3.65
CA PHE A 32 15.82 -3.33 3.47
C PHE A 32 15.89 -4.05 2.12
N ALA A 33 15.80 -5.38 2.12
CA ALA A 33 15.79 -6.18 0.89
C ALA A 33 14.56 -5.86 0.02
N ASN A 34 13.41 -5.61 0.66
CA ASN A 34 12.20 -5.13 0.02
C ASN A 34 11.56 -4.03 0.87
N LEU A 35 11.72 -2.77 0.43
CA LEU A 35 11.19 -1.60 1.16
C LEU A 35 9.66 -1.58 1.19
N ARG A 36 9.00 -2.03 0.12
CA ARG A 36 7.53 -2.03 0.00
C ARG A 36 6.91 -3.05 0.95
N GLU A 37 7.46 -4.27 0.98
CA GLU A 37 7.04 -5.28 1.96
C GLU A 37 7.32 -4.81 3.39
N PHE A 38 8.52 -4.26 3.64
CA PHE A 38 8.88 -3.76 4.96
C PHE A 38 7.90 -2.67 5.44
N SER A 39 7.54 -1.70 4.59
CA SER A 39 6.66 -0.60 4.97
C SER A 39 5.25 -1.08 5.31
N VAL A 40 4.69 -1.98 4.50
CA VAL A 40 3.37 -2.59 4.75
C VAL A 40 3.38 -3.37 6.07
N LEU A 41 4.34 -4.27 6.27
CA LEU A 41 4.40 -5.09 7.48
C LEU A 41 4.70 -4.25 8.74
N ASN A 42 5.51 -3.21 8.62
CA ASN A 42 5.79 -2.29 9.72
C ASN A 42 4.52 -1.52 10.12
N LEU A 43 3.77 -0.99 9.15
CA LEU A 43 2.50 -0.32 9.43
C LEU A 43 1.50 -1.28 10.08
N ALA A 44 1.36 -2.49 9.54
CA ALA A 44 0.47 -3.50 10.10
C ALA A 44 0.80 -3.83 11.57
N ARG A 45 2.09 -3.98 11.89
CA ARG A 45 2.57 -4.24 13.26
C ARG A 45 2.29 -3.08 14.22
N ASN A 46 2.46 -1.83 13.76
CA ASN A 46 2.20 -0.64 14.58
C ASN A 46 0.73 -0.54 15.03
N PHE A 47 -0.18 -1.18 14.31
CA PHE A 47 -1.61 -1.24 14.63
C PHE A 47 -2.07 -2.63 15.09
N GLU A 48 -1.13 -3.48 15.51
CA GLU A 48 -1.40 -4.80 16.13
C GLU A 48 -2.34 -5.69 15.30
N TYR A 49 -2.15 -5.70 13.98
CA TYR A 49 -2.99 -6.47 13.07
C TYR A 49 -3.07 -7.97 13.42
N ASN A 50 -4.21 -8.60 13.10
CA ASN A 50 -4.36 -10.04 13.23
C ASN A 50 -3.62 -10.75 12.09
N VAL A 51 -2.38 -11.16 12.35
CA VAL A 51 -1.48 -11.82 11.37
C VAL A 51 -2.16 -12.97 10.65
N VAL A 52 -2.74 -13.91 11.40
CA VAL A 52 -3.34 -15.13 10.83
C VAL A 52 -4.53 -14.79 9.93
N HIS A 53 -5.37 -13.84 10.36
CA HIS A 53 -6.52 -13.42 9.57
C HIS A 53 -6.10 -12.69 8.29
N SER A 54 -5.25 -11.68 8.42
CA SER A 54 -4.77 -10.88 7.29
C SER A 54 -4.04 -11.73 6.26
N GLU A 55 -3.16 -12.64 6.67
CA GLU A 55 -2.47 -13.54 5.75
C GLU A 55 -3.43 -14.51 5.06
N HIS A 56 -4.43 -15.03 5.79
CA HIS A 56 -5.42 -15.94 5.22
C HIS A 56 -6.26 -15.27 4.13
N VAL A 57 -6.81 -14.08 4.43
CA VAL A 57 -7.60 -13.28 3.48
C VAL A 57 -6.74 -12.89 2.28
N THR A 58 -5.54 -12.36 2.52
CA THR A 58 -4.61 -11.96 1.45
C THR A 58 -4.30 -13.12 0.52
N ARG A 59 -3.98 -14.30 1.05
CA ARG A 59 -3.70 -15.49 0.24
C ARG A 59 -4.91 -15.92 -0.60
N LEU A 60 -6.13 -15.78 -0.10
CA LEU A 60 -7.33 -16.08 -0.89
C LEU A 60 -7.52 -15.05 -2.00
N SER A 61 -7.42 -13.76 -1.69
CA SER A 61 -7.55 -12.67 -2.66
C SER A 61 -6.52 -12.78 -3.78
N LEU A 62 -5.26 -13.06 -3.47
CA LEU A 62 -4.20 -13.24 -4.46
C LEU A 62 -4.44 -14.46 -5.35
N ARG A 63 -4.96 -15.57 -4.79
CA ARG A 63 -5.33 -16.74 -5.59
C ARG A 63 -6.46 -16.44 -6.57
N LEU A 64 -7.47 -15.67 -6.14
CA LEU A 64 -8.54 -15.23 -7.03
C LEU A 64 -8.02 -14.32 -8.14
N PHE A 65 -7.14 -13.37 -7.80
CA PHE A 65 -6.45 -12.53 -8.79
C PHE A 65 -5.71 -13.40 -9.81
N ASP A 66 -4.86 -14.31 -9.36
CA ASP A 66 -4.06 -15.18 -10.25
C ASP A 66 -4.94 -16.05 -11.16
N GLN A 67 -6.06 -16.56 -10.66
CA GLN A 67 -7.01 -17.37 -11.43
C GLN A 67 -7.84 -16.57 -12.44
N LEU A 68 -8.02 -15.27 -12.21
CA LEU A 68 -8.80 -14.38 -13.06
C LEU A 68 -7.92 -13.54 -14.01
N GLN A 69 -6.62 -13.82 -14.09
CA GLN A 69 -5.67 -13.08 -14.93
C GLN A 69 -6.14 -12.94 -16.39
N ALA A 70 -6.72 -14.00 -16.97
CA ALA A 70 -7.23 -13.97 -18.33
C ALA A 70 -8.47 -13.07 -18.52
N ALA A 71 -9.21 -12.80 -17.44
CA ALA A 71 -10.40 -11.96 -17.45
C ALA A 71 -10.06 -10.49 -17.24
N HIS A 72 -9.18 -10.16 -16.27
CA HIS A 72 -8.87 -8.77 -15.94
C HIS A 72 -7.64 -8.21 -16.67
N GLY A 73 -6.67 -9.03 -17.09
CA GLY A 73 -5.49 -8.59 -17.84
C GLY A 73 -4.51 -7.66 -17.11
N LEU A 74 -4.80 -7.26 -15.87
CA LEU A 74 -3.97 -6.37 -15.05
C LEU A 74 -2.51 -6.81 -14.88
N ASP A 75 -1.61 -5.82 -14.82
CA ASP A 75 -0.18 -6.00 -14.58
C ASP A 75 0.13 -6.55 -13.17
N PRO A 76 1.24 -7.30 -12.98
CA PRO A 76 1.67 -7.80 -11.67
C PRO A 76 1.77 -6.74 -10.56
N VAL A 77 1.97 -5.45 -10.88
CA VAL A 77 1.95 -4.38 -9.89
C VAL A 77 0.63 -4.35 -9.11
N TYR A 78 -0.51 -4.59 -9.76
CA TYR A 78 -1.83 -4.61 -9.12
C TYR A 78 -1.98 -5.75 -8.13
N ARG A 79 -1.30 -6.88 -8.40
CA ARG A 79 -1.23 -8.01 -7.47
C ARG A 79 -0.51 -7.63 -6.18
N GLU A 80 0.55 -6.82 -6.27
CA GLU A 80 1.27 -6.31 -5.11
C GLU A 80 0.44 -5.29 -4.31
N LEU A 81 -0.28 -4.41 -4.99
CA LEU A 81 -1.21 -3.47 -4.33
C LEU A 81 -2.34 -4.22 -3.60
N LEU A 82 -2.86 -5.30 -4.21
CA LEU A 82 -3.83 -6.19 -3.58
C LEU A 82 -3.25 -6.90 -2.36
N TRP A 83 -1.98 -7.34 -2.42
CA TRP A 83 -1.29 -7.91 -1.26
C TRP A 83 -1.21 -6.89 -0.12
N ALA A 84 -0.77 -5.66 -0.40
CA ALA A 84 -0.66 -4.60 0.60
C ALA A 84 -2.02 -4.28 1.24
N ALA A 85 -3.06 -4.12 0.41
CA ALA A 85 -4.42 -3.88 0.89
C ALA A 85 -4.95 -5.05 1.72
N GLY A 86 -4.68 -6.29 1.32
CA GLY A 86 -5.05 -7.50 2.04
C GLY A 86 -4.38 -7.61 3.41
N ILE A 87 -3.11 -7.21 3.54
CA ILE A 87 -2.44 -7.19 4.84
C ILE A 87 -3.05 -6.12 5.75
N LEU A 88 -3.34 -4.94 5.18
CA LEU A 88 -3.73 -3.74 5.93
C LEU A 88 -5.24 -3.55 6.12
N HIS A 89 -6.09 -4.40 5.53
CA HIS A 89 -7.53 -4.14 5.45
C HIS A 89 -8.22 -3.89 6.80
N ASP A 90 -7.72 -4.52 7.85
CA ASP A 90 -8.34 -4.56 9.18
C ASP A 90 -7.59 -3.77 10.26
N ILE A 91 -6.53 -3.02 9.93
CA ILE A 91 -5.77 -2.25 10.92
C ILE A 91 -6.60 -1.16 11.61
N GLY A 92 -7.67 -0.70 10.97
CA GLY A 92 -8.63 0.26 11.51
C GLY A 92 -9.42 -0.25 12.71
N ASN A 93 -9.47 -1.57 12.95
CA ASN A 93 -10.05 -2.14 14.17
C ASN A 93 -9.31 -1.70 15.44
N HIS A 94 -8.06 -1.24 15.31
CA HIS A 94 -7.31 -0.63 16.40
C HIS A 94 -7.94 0.70 16.88
N ILE A 95 -8.69 1.39 16.01
CA ILE A 95 -9.43 2.61 16.36
C ILE A 95 -10.84 2.24 16.83
N ASP A 96 -11.62 1.59 15.96
CA ASP A 96 -12.98 1.14 16.24
C ASP A 96 -13.37 0.00 15.31
N TYR A 97 -14.17 -0.93 15.82
CA TYR A 97 -14.70 -2.04 15.03
C TYR A 97 -15.73 -1.57 13.97
N TYR A 98 -16.56 -0.59 14.32
CA TYR A 98 -17.46 0.07 13.39
C TYR A 98 -16.65 0.91 12.42
N TYR A 99 -16.96 0.79 11.14
CA TYR A 99 -16.27 1.53 10.07
C TYR A 99 -14.75 1.30 10.02
N HIS A 100 -14.23 0.17 10.54
CA HIS A 100 -12.79 -0.13 10.48
C HIS A 100 -12.18 0.01 9.07
N HIS A 101 -12.92 -0.33 8.01
CA HIS A 101 -12.47 -0.14 6.62
C HIS A 101 -12.23 1.34 6.26
N HIS A 102 -13.03 2.27 6.80
CA HIS A 102 -12.77 3.70 6.67
C HIS A 102 -11.54 4.12 7.47
N HIS A 103 -11.40 3.61 8.70
CA HIS A 103 -10.24 3.88 9.56
C HIS A 103 -8.94 3.34 8.96
N SER A 104 -8.93 2.11 8.45
CA SER A 104 -7.79 1.51 7.76
C SER A 104 -7.41 2.34 6.55
N ALA A 105 -8.36 2.73 5.70
CA ALA A 105 -8.09 3.57 4.53
C ALA A 105 -7.52 4.94 4.92
N TYR A 106 -8.06 5.55 5.98
CA TYR A 106 -7.55 6.81 6.53
C TYR A 106 -6.11 6.67 7.04
N ILE A 107 -5.82 5.63 7.82
CA ILE A 107 -4.48 5.31 8.33
C ILE A 107 -3.49 5.16 7.17
N ILE A 108 -3.83 4.37 6.14
CA ILE A 108 -2.98 4.14 4.96
C ILE A 108 -2.70 5.45 4.23
N SER A 109 -3.75 6.23 3.94
CA SER A 109 -3.62 7.50 3.22
C SER A 109 -2.79 8.54 3.97
N SER A 110 -2.84 8.53 5.31
CA SER A 110 -2.19 9.54 6.16
C SER A 110 -0.78 9.15 6.61
N SER A 111 -0.51 7.85 6.76
CA SER A 111 0.81 7.34 7.19
C SER A 111 1.79 7.23 6.02
N GLY A 112 1.26 7.08 4.80
CA GLY A 112 2.05 6.74 3.62
C GLY A 112 2.63 5.33 3.69
N LEU A 113 3.24 4.89 2.59
CA LEU A 113 3.95 3.61 2.51
C LEU A 113 5.26 3.83 1.76
N PRO A 114 6.43 3.90 2.44
CA PRO A 114 7.72 3.96 1.76
C PRO A 114 7.86 2.90 0.66
N GLY A 115 8.33 3.32 -0.51
CA GLY A 115 8.41 2.47 -1.72
C GLY A 115 7.17 2.49 -2.61
N TYR A 116 6.07 3.12 -2.18
CA TYR A 116 4.86 3.33 -2.99
C TYR A 116 4.74 4.79 -3.42
N THR A 117 4.23 4.99 -4.62
CA THR A 117 3.85 6.31 -5.16
C THR A 117 2.54 6.81 -4.52
N PRO A 118 2.24 8.12 -4.56
CA PRO A 118 0.97 8.64 -4.06
C PRO A 118 -0.26 7.97 -4.69
N ARG A 119 -0.21 7.68 -6.00
CA ARG A 119 -1.24 6.92 -6.72
C ARG A 119 -1.43 5.53 -6.10
N GLU A 120 -0.34 4.79 -5.90
CA GLU A 120 -0.40 3.44 -5.34
C GLU A 120 -0.90 3.43 -3.89
N VAL A 121 -0.48 4.39 -3.05
CA VAL A 121 -1.03 4.55 -1.69
C VAL A 121 -2.54 4.80 -1.75
N GLY A 122 -3.00 5.63 -2.69
CA GLY A 122 -4.41 5.87 -2.94
C GLY A 122 -5.16 4.59 -3.33
N LEU A 123 -4.61 3.79 -4.25
CA LEU A 123 -5.18 2.51 -4.67
C LEU A 123 -5.29 1.51 -3.52
N VAL A 124 -4.23 1.36 -2.71
CA VAL A 124 -4.24 0.50 -1.52
C VAL A 124 -5.31 0.96 -0.53
N ALA A 125 -5.42 2.28 -0.28
CA ALA A 125 -6.44 2.84 0.58
C ALA A 125 -7.87 2.59 0.05
N LEU A 126 -8.09 2.71 -1.26
CA LEU A 126 -9.39 2.43 -1.89
C LEU A 126 -9.76 0.95 -1.79
N LEU A 127 -8.83 0.04 -2.10
CA LEU A 127 -9.03 -1.40 -1.96
C LEU A 127 -9.42 -1.75 -0.52
N THR A 128 -8.69 -1.20 0.46
CA THR A 128 -8.99 -1.36 1.87
C THR A 128 -10.33 -0.74 2.27
N ARG A 129 -10.71 0.44 1.75
CA ARG A 129 -11.98 1.10 2.07
C ARG A 129 -13.19 0.30 1.62
N TYR A 130 -13.10 -0.30 0.44
CA TYR A 130 -14.23 -0.95 -0.23
C TYR A 130 -14.26 -2.47 -0.05
N HIS A 131 -13.34 -3.06 0.70
CA HIS A 131 -13.27 -4.53 0.89
C HIS A 131 -14.55 -5.14 1.50
N ARG A 132 -15.30 -4.36 2.29
CA ARG A 132 -16.48 -4.85 3.02
C ARG A 132 -17.82 -4.45 2.40
N LYS A 133 -17.95 -3.20 1.95
CA LYS A 133 -19.22 -2.65 1.47
C LYS A 133 -19.04 -1.44 0.57
N GLY A 134 -20.07 -1.18 -0.24
CA GLY A 134 -20.16 -0.03 -1.14
C GLY A 134 -19.47 -0.27 -2.48
N SER A 135 -19.85 0.53 -3.47
CA SER A 135 -19.21 0.51 -4.78
C SER A 135 -17.97 1.42 -4.75
N PRO A 136 -16.82 0.97 -5.29
CA PRO A 136 -15.63 1.78 -5.40
C PRO A 136 -15.91 3.14 -6.06
N LYS A 137 -15.42 4.21 -5.44
CA LYS A 137 -15.42 5.56 -5.99
C LYS A 137 -14.07 6.19 -5.69
N ALA A 138 -13.42 6.73 -6.71
CA ALA A 138 -12.11 7.34 -6.60
C ALA A 138 -12.18 8.71 -5.90
N GLY A 139 -13.23 9.52 -6.18
CA GLY A 139 -13.44 10.78 -5.48
C GLY A 139 -12.25 11.71 -5.63
N GLU A 140 -11.69 12.19 -4.52
CA GLU A 140 -10.52 13.10 -4.54
C GLU A 140 -9.25 12.47 -5.15
N LEU A 141 -9.19 11.14 -5.25
CA LEU A 141 -8.07 10.43 -5.85
C LEU A 141 -8.18 10.32 -7.38
N GLU A 142 -9.31 10.69 -7.99
CA GLU A 142 -9.52 10.64 -9.45
C GLU A 142 -8.37 11.25 -10.27
N PRO A 143 -7.80 12.42 -9.92
CA PRO A 143 -6.71 13.02 -10.67
C PRO A 143 -5.39 12.22 -10.64
N LEU A 144 -5.26 11.28 -9.69
CA LEU A 144 -4.08 10.45 -9.51
C LEU A 144 -4.20 9.09 -10.22
N LEU A 145 -5.39 8.72 -10.70
CA LEU A 145 -5.66 7.41 -11.29
C LEU A 145 -5.41 7.40 -12.79
N ASN A 146 -4.88 6.28 -13.27
CA ASN A 146 -4.73 5.99 -14.69
C ASN A 146 -6.01 5.33 -15.24
N GLU A 147 -6.15 5.25 -16.56
CA GLU A 147 -7.32 4.61 -17.20
C GLU A 147 -7.53 3.16 -16.75
N GLU A 148 -6.43 2.41 -16.57
CA GLU A 148 -6.42 1.03 -16.09
C GLU A 148 -6.99 0.88 -14.66
N ASP A 149 -6.90 1.93 -13.84
CA ASP A 149 -7.44 1.91 -12.46
C ASP A 149 -8.96 2.06 -12.41
N GLN A 150 -9.55 2.58 -13.48
CA GLN A 150 -10.98 2.90 -13.56
C GLN A 150 -11.79 1.82 -14.27
N THR A 151 -11.11 0.87 -14.92
CA THR A 151 -11.72 -0.10 -15.85
C THR A 151 -11.74 -1.54 -15.35
N ALA A 152 -11.30 -1.81 -14.11
CA ALA A 152 -11.31 -3.13 -13.49
C ALA A 152 -12.54 -3.38 -12.59
#